data_AF-A0A089LQH0-F1
#
_entry.id   AF-A0A089LQH0-F1
#
_cell.length_a   1.000
_cell.length_b   1.000
_cell.length_c   1.000
_cell.angle_alpha   90.00
_cell.angle_beta   90.00
_cell.angle_gamma   90.00
#
_symmetry.space_group_name_H-M   'P 1'
#
loop_
_entity.id
_entity.type
_entity.pdbx_description
1 polymer ?
#
loop_
_entity_poly.entity_id
_entity_poly.type
_entity_poly.pdbx_seq_one_letter_code
_entity_poly.pdbx_strand_id
1 'polypeptide(L)'
;MSSILLEARNVYEDFEVETDVLFFKVGDHDLVIFHGRNYNIKKRMSAEQLNRLLQSSSYYHVQGGVYINLNKVTSVEDDCVYFGDKSWYAKRVRIPRRKQDHIRQLLNTRIS
;
A
#
# COMPACT_ATOMS: atom_id res chain seq x y z
N MET A 1 -36.87 12.53 2.12
CA MET A 1 -36.37 11.42 1.29
C MET A 1 -35.23 11.97 0.44
N SER A 2 -34.03 11.90 1.00
CA SER A 2 -32.81 12.44 0.39
C SER A 2 -32.35 11.50 -0.72
N SER A 3 -32.32 12.07 -1.91
CA SER A 3 -31.74 11.57 -3.15
C SER A 3 -30.63 10.53 -2.92
N ILE A 4 -30.90 9.31 -3.38
CA ILE A 4 -29.96 8.18 -3.63
C ILE A 4 -29.01 8.55 -4.80
N LEU A 5 -28.64 9.82 -4.84
CA LEU A 5 -28.09 10.60 -5.94
C LEU A 5 -27.05 11.58 -5.37
N LEU A 6 -26.44 11.26 -4.22
CA LEU A 6 -25.02 11.54 -4.07
C LEU A 6 -24.32 10.62 -5.07
N GLU A 7 -24.36 11.11 -6.30
CA GLU A 7 -23.50 10.85 -7.42
C GLU A 7 -22.39 9.86 -7.08
N ALA A 8 -22.43 8.73 -7.77
CA ALA A 8 -21.32 7.85 -8.03
C ALA A 8 -20.16 8.64 -8.66
N ARG A 9 -19.54 9.52 -7.86
CA ARG A 9 -18.33 10.25 -8.16
C ARG A 9 -17.25 9.20 -8.26
N ASN A 10 -17.03 8.79 -9.50
CA ASN A 10 -15.84 8.15 -10.01
C ASN A 10 -14.95 7.48 -8.94
N VAL A 11 -15.45 6.39 -8.35
CA VAL A 11 -14.77 5.59 -7.31
C VAL A 11 -13.37 5.14 -7.78
N TYR A 12 -13.10 5.18 -9.08
CA TYR A 12 -11.83 4.82 -9.69
C TYR A 12 -10.90 6.00 -10.03
N GLU A 13 -11.41 7.23 -10.14
CA GLU A 13 -10.58 8.43 -10.39
C GLU A 13 -10.19 9.15 -9.10
N ASP A 14 -11.07 9.22 -8.09
CA ASP A 14 -10.82 9.90 -6.80
C ASP A 14 -10.51 8.91 -5.66
N PHE A 15 -10.00 7.72 -5.97
CA PHE A 15 -9.57 6.81 -4.92
C PHE A 15 -8.39 7.46 -4.19
N GLU A 16 -8.58 7.88 -2.95
CA GLU A 16 -7.49 8.22 -2.03
C GLU A 16 -6.70 6.93 -1.76
N VAL A 17 -5.88 6.54 -2.74
CA VAL A 17 -4.96 5.39 -2.68
C VAL A 17 -4.09 5.49 -1.41
N GLU A 18 -3.89 6.67 -0.85
CA GLU A 18 -3.08 6.86 0.34
C GLU A 18 -3.80 6.57 1.68
N THR A 19 -5.14 6.71 1.77
CA THR A 19 -5.82 6.57 3.08
C THR A 19 -6.09 5.12 3.47
N ASP A 20 -6.35 4.21 2.53
CA ASP A 20 -6.71 2.81 2.87
C ASP A 20 -5.79 1.71 2.32
N VAL A 21 -4.81 2.05 1.48
CA VAL A 21 -3.87 1.06 0.92
C VAL A 21 -2.77 0.72 1.90
N LEU A 22 -2.62 -0.58 2.17
CA LEU A 22 -1.57 -1.15 3.01
C LEU A 22 -0.28 -1.36 2.21
N PHE A 23 -0.41 -1.92 1.01
CA PHE A 23 0.69 -2.14 0.08
C PHE A 23 0.13 -2.31 -1.34
N PHE A 24 0.99 -2.21 -2.35
CA PHE A 24 0.61 -2.53 -3.72
C PHE A 24 1.64 -3.42 -4.39
N LYS A 25 1.19 -4.07 -5.47
CA LYS A 25 2.04 -4.88 -6.36
C LYS A 25 1.94 -4.33 -7.76
N VAL A 26 3.09 -4.00 -8.35
CA VAL A 26 3.22 -3.73 -9.77
C VAL A 26 3.44 -5.07 -10.49
N GLY A 27 2.54 -5.40 -11.40
CA GLY A 27 2.66 -6.53 -12.32
C GLY A 27 3.04 -6.06 -13.72
N ASP A 28 2.89 -6.95 -14.69
CA ASP A 28 3.21 -6.66 -16.08
C ASP A 28 2.22 -5.64 -16.71
N HIS A 29 2.67 -4.95 -17.75
CA HIS A 29 1.86 -4.03 -18.56
C HIS A 29 1.14 -2.95 -17.71
N ASP A 30 1.87 -2.35 -16.77
CA ASP A 30 1.40 -1.25 -15.91
C ASP A 30 0.16 -1.57 -15.05
N LEU A 31 -0.09 -2.86 -14.82
CA LEU A 31 -1.16 -3.30 -13.93
C LEU A 31 -0.70 -3.22 -12.48
N VAL A 32 -1.35 -2.38 -11.69
CA VAL A 32 -1.11 -2.26 -10.26
C VAL A 32 -2.25 -2.91 -9.48
N ILE A 33 -1.92 -3.72 -8.49
CA ILE A 33 -2.86 -4.31 -7.54
C ILE A 33 -2.65 -3.66 -6.18
N PHE A 34 -3.62 -2.86 -5.76
CA PHE A 34 -3.66 -2.24 -4.45
C PHE A 34 -4.32 -3.18 -3.45
N HIS A 35 -3.69 -3.35 -2.30
CA HIS A 35 -4.19 -4.18 -1.21
C HIS A 35 -4.59 -3.29 -0.03
N GLY A 36 -5.89 -3.15 0.20
CA GLY A 36 -6.44 -2.53 1.41
C GLY A 36 -6.67 -3.56 2.52
N ARG A 37 -7.29 -3.18 3.64
CA ARG A 37 -7.56 -4.13 4.74
C ARG A 37 -8.46 -5.30 4.32
N ASN A 38 -9.60 -4.98 3.69
CA ASN A 38 -10.64 -5.95 3.34
C ASN A 38 -10.93 -6.04 1.83
N TYR A 39 -10.09 -5.44 0.99
CA TYR A 39 -10.30 -5.41 -0.45
C TYR A 39 -8.97 -5.47 -1.20
N ASN A 40 -9.06 -5.80 -2.50
CA ASN A 40 -8.00 -5.57 -3.46
C ASN A 40 -8.59 -4.85 -4.69
N ILE A 41 -7.90 -3.85 -5.21
CA ILE A 41 -8.29 -3.16 -6.46
C ILE A 41 -7.19 -3.35 -7.48
N LYS A 42 -7.58 -3.71 -8.71
CA LYS A 42 -6.67 -3.76 -9.86
C LYS A 42 -6.90 -2.51 -10.70
N LYS A 43 -5.84 -1.79 -11.02
CA LYS A 43 -5.90 -0.58 -11.84
C LYS A 43 -4.71 -0.58 -12.81
N ARG A 44 -4.99 -0.40 -14.10
CA ARG A 44 -3.95 -0.04 -15.06
C ARG A 44 -3.62 1.43 -14.85
N MET A 45 -2.34 1.75 -14.76
CA MET A 45 -1.87 3.12 -14.58
C MET A 45 -1.13 3.55 -15.84
N SER A 46 -1.22 4.83 -16.22
CA SER A 46 -0.28 5.36 -17.21
C SER A 46 1.15 5.33 -16.64
N ALA A 47 2.15 5.40 -17.51
CA ALA A 47 3.55 5.44 -17.08
C ALA A 47 3.81 6.63 -16.12
N GLU A 48 3.20 7.79 -16.38
CA GLU A 48 3.32 8.97 -15.53
C GLU A 48 2.66 8.76 -14.17
N GLN A 49 1.47 8.14 -14.14
CA GLN A 49 0.77 7.83 -12.89
C GLN A 49 1.56 6.83 -12.05
N LEU A 50 2.08 5.77 -12.68
CA LEU A 50 2.91 4.77 -12.01
C LEU A 50 4.19 5.41 -11.47
N ASN A 51 4.89 6.21 -12.27
CA ASN A 51 6.11 6.89 -11.83
C ASN A 51 5.86 7.80 -10.63
N ARG A 52 4.77 8.57 -10.61
CA ARG A 52 4.39 9.38 -9.44
C ARG A 52 4.16 8.53 -8.20
N LEU A 53 3.45 7.39 -8.34
CA LEU A 53 3.22 6.47 -7.24
C LEU A 53 4.53 5.87 -6.72
N LEU A 54 5.44 5.47 -7.60
CA LEU A 54 6.73 4.85 -7.26
C LEU A 54 7.72 5.83 -6.61
N GLN A 55 7.59 7.13 -6.89
CA GLN A 55 8.42 8.19 -6.30
C GLN A 55 7.91 8.69 -4.95
N SER A 56 6.71 8.29 -4.52
CA SER A 56 6.16 8.71 -3.24
C SER A 56 6.97 8.15 -2.07
N SER A 57 7.43 9.03 -1.19
CA SER A 57 8.21 8.68 0.00
C SER A 57 7.40 7.89 1.03
N SER A 58 6.07 7.88 0.93
CA SER A 58 5.19 7.05 1.77
C SER A 58 5.35 5.56 1.46
N TYR A 59 5.88 5.20 0.29
CA TYR A 59 6.02 3.81 -0.11
C TYR A 59 7.48 3.34 -0.11
N TYR A 60 7.67 2.10 0.32
CA TYR A 60 8.98 1.46 0.35
C TYR A 60 9.00 0.20 -0.51
N HIS A 61 9.97 0.13 -1.42
CA HIS A 61 10.19 -1.04 -2.26
C HIS A 61 10.74 -2.22 -1.45
N VAL A 62 10.00 -3.31 -1.37
CA VAL A 62 10.45 -4.53 -0.67
C VAL A 62 11.23 -5.44 -1.61
N GLN A 63 10.57 -6.03 -2.61
CA GLN A 63 11.19 -6.93 -3.58
C GLN A 63 10.24 -7.16 -4.75
N GLY A 64 10.79 -7.47 -5.93
CA GLY A 64 9.99 -7.58 -7.15
C GLY A 64 9.17 -6.29 -7.37
N GLY A 65 7.89 -6.42 -7.70
CA GLY A 65 6.98 -5.27 -7.80
C GLY A 65 6.27 -4.88 -6.50
N VAL A 66 6.71 -5.33 -5.32
CA VAL A 66 5.99 -5.11 -4.05
C VAL A 66 6.45 -3.85 -3.33
N TYR A 67 5.51 -2.96 -3.02
CA TYR A 67 5.74 -1.71 -2.31
C TYR A 67 4.80 -1.60 -1.10
N ILE A 68 5.35 -1.37 0.09
CA ILE A 68 4.58 -1.23 1.34
C ILE A 68 4.33 0.24 1.66
N ASN A 69 3.16 0.58 2.20
CA ASN A 69 2.89 1.91 2.72
C ASN A 69 3.45 2.04 4.14
N LEU A 70 4.51 2.83 4.30
CA LEU A 70 5.19 3.06 5.57
C LEU A 70 4.26 3.66 6.63
N ASN A 71 3.29 4.50 6.22
CA ASN A 71 2.36 5.16 7.14
C ASN A 71 1.32 4.19 7.73
N LYS A 72 1.21 2.98 7.18
CA LYS A 72 0.29 1.94 7.65
C LYS A 72 1.02 0.81 8.38
N VAL A 73 2.35 0.81 8.41
CA VAL A 73 3.11 -0.21 9.12
C VAL A 73 2.93 -0.03 10.62
N THR A 74 2.57 -1.12 11.28
CA THR A 74 2.39 -1.17 12.74
C THR A 74 3.52 -1.93 13.43
N SER A 75 4.10 -2.93 12.77
CA SER A 75 5.23 -3.70 13.31
C SER A 75 6.00 -4.45 12.21
N VAL A 76 7.24 -4.79 12.52
CA VAL A 76 8.16 -5.57 11.67
C VAL A 76 8.77 -6.73 12.47
N GLU A 77 8.20 -7.93 12.30
CA GLU A 77 8.48 -9.14 13.09
C GLU A 77 8.36 -10.39 12.20
N ASP A 78 9.06 -11.49 12.54
CA ASP A 78 8.98 -12.77 11.81
C ASP A 78 9.15 -12.64 10.28
N ASP A 79 10.13 -11.83 9.86
CA ASP A 79 10.36 -11.48 8.45
C ASP A 79 9.13 -10.87 7.74
N CYS A 80 8.20 -10.28 8.47
CA CYS A 80 6.95 -9.73 7.96
C CYS A 80 6.72 -8.28 8.43
N VAL A 81 6.04 -7.54 7.57
CA VAL A 81 5.43 -6.24 7.88
C VAL A 81 3.95 -6.46 8.12
N TYR A 82 3.45 -5.90 9.22
CA TYR A 82 2.04 -5.95 9.64
C TYR A 82 1.40 -4.56 9.61
N PHE A 83 0.10 -4.50 9.31
CA PHE A 83 -0.64 -3.24 9.08
C PHE A 83 -1.88 -3.07 9.98
N GLY A 84 -1.76 -3.41 11.25
CA GLY A 84 -2.84 -3.44 12.22
C GLY A 84 -2.84 -4.75 12.99
N ASP A 85 -3.98 -5.43 13.00
CA ASP A 85 -4.10 -6.74 13.65
C ASP A 85 -3.22 -7.80 12.96
N LYS A 86 -2.88 -8.83 13.74
CA LYS A 86 -2.09 -10.00 13.31
C LYS A 86 -2.95 -11.26 13.24
N SER A 87 -4.24 -11.11 12.96
CA SER A 87 -5.16 -12.24 12.81
C SER A 87 -4.74 -13.13 11.62
N TRP A 88 -5.22 -14.37 11.59
CA TRP A 88 -4.91 -15.32 10.50
C TRP A 88 -5.28 -14.82 9.10
N TYR A 89 -6.26 -13.91 9.01
CA TYR A 89 -6.73 -13.34 7.75
C TYR A 89 -6.13 -11.95 7.46
N ALA A 90 -5.38 -11.39 8.40
CA ALA A 90 -4.73 -10.10 8.24
C ALA A 90 -3.74 -10.13 7.09
N LYS A 91 -3.77 -9.10 6.26
CA LYS A 91 -2.75 -8.95 5.23
C LYS A 91 -1.42 -8.59 5.87
N ARG A 92 -0.37 -9.29 5.44
CA ARG A 92 1.02 -9.04 5.81
C ARG A 92 1.92 -9.18 4.59
N VAL A 93 3.07 -8.53 4.62
CA VAL A 93 4.05 -8.61 3.54
C VAL A 93 5.34 -9.21 4.09
N ARG A 94 5.78 -10.33 3.51
CA ARG A 94 7.10 -10.90 3.82
C ARG A 94 8.18 -10.00 3.24
N ILE A 95 9.21 -9.72 4.04
CA ILE A 95 10.31 -8.84 3.67
C ILE A 95 11.67 -9.52 3.85
N PRO A 96 12.66 -9.25 2.97
CA PRO A 96 14.02 -9.75 3.16
C PRO A 96 14.66 -9.23 4.44
N ARG A 97 15.41 -10.08 5.15
CA ARG A 97 16.10 -9.72 6.40
C ARG A 97 16.94 -8.46 6.28
N ARG A 98 17.69 -8.32 5.18
CA ARG A 98 18.53 -7.14 4.87
C ARG A 98 17.77 -5.80 4.79
N LYS A 99 16.45 -5.81 4.59
CA LYS A 99 15.63 -4.59 4.49
C LYS A 99 14.90 -4.25 5.79
N GLN A 100 14.87 -5.17 6.77
CA GLN A 100 14.14 -4.95 8.02
C GLN A 100 14.68 -3.76 8.80
N ASP A 101 16.00 -3.67 8.97
CA ASP A 101 16.63 -2.63 9.79
C ASP A 101 16.42 -1.24 9.17
N HIS A 102 16.54 -1.14 7.84
CA HIS A 102 16.26 0.10 7.13
C HIS A 102 14.77 0.52 7.27
N ILE A 103 13.83 -0.42 7.15
CA ILE A 103 12.40 -0.11 7.38
C ILE A 103 12.19 0.38 8.81
N ARG A 104 12.76 -0.28 9.82
CA ARG A 104 12.64 0.15 11.23
C ARG A 104 13.21 1.56 11.45
N GLN A 105 14.36 1.88 10.87
CA GLN A 105 14.93 3.23 10.91
C GLN A 105 13.98 4.27 10.31
N LEU A 106 13.42 4.00 9.12
CA LEU A 106 12.46 4.89 8.46
C LEU A 106 11.18 5.11 9.28
N LEU A 107 10.72 4.08 10.00
CA LEU A 107 9.54 4.20 10.87
C LEU A 107 9.83 5.04 12.12
N ASN A 108 11.00 4.88 12.73
CA ASN A 108 11.39 5.67 13.90
C ASN A 108 11.47 7.17 13.58
N THR A 109 12.01 7.53 12.41
CA THR A 109 12.06 8.95 11.95
C THR A 109 10.68 9.57 11.73
N ARG A 110 9.64 8.76 11.48
CA ARG A 110 8.27 9.25 11.24
C ARG A 110 7.44 9.43 12.51
N ILE A 111 7.83 8.78 13.59
CA ILE A 111 7.16 8.86 14.90
C ILE A 111 7.75 10.01 15.75
N SER A 112 8.92 10.51 15.36
CA SER A 112 9.63 11.64 15.98
C SER A 112 9.09 12.98 15.48
#